data_AF-A0A250IF23-F1
#
_entry.id   AF-A0A250IF23-F1
#
_cell.length_a   1.000
_cell.length_b   1.000
_cell.length_c   1.000
_cell.angle_alpha   90.00
_cell.angle_beta   90.00
_cell.angle_gamma   90.00
#
_symmetry.space_group_name_H-M   'P 1'
#
loop_
_entity.id
_entity.type
_entity.pdbx_description
1 polymer ?
#
loop_
_entity_poly.entity_id
_entity_poly.type
_entity_poly.pdbx_seq_one_letter_code
_entity_poly.pdbx_strand_id
1 'polypeptide(L)'
;MRFLSVLLMLLAWTAASPVAVAHPLDGLPSLILKAPPLAGDDSISARLKACLRVGDMSCVVEQYLLLKDLGRMPAWLVSFQNAFAVASRRAGECANVAKLIHEGLRRLGEKPTYVRFTVEGRYKLLGFDELSNGQRIRSHQLAVTGRHIAVEVEGRIVDAYTGLMGLPLHDYMNRLVVHPTSRIAYEVVGEP
;
A
#
# COMPACT_ATOMS: atom_id res chain seq x y z
N MET A 1 -55.30 -21.22 11.07
CA MET A 1 -54.89 -22.04 12.25
C MET A 1 -53.52 -21.52 12.67
N ARG A 2 -53.44 -20.52 13.57
CA ARG A 2 -53.10 -20.67 15.01
C ARG A 2 -52.09 -21.79 15.27
N PHE A 3 -50.87 -21.45 15.69
CA PHE A 3 -50.43 -21.69 17.07
C PHE A 3 -49.19 -20.85 17.43
N LEU A 4 -49.35 -20.11 18.53
CA LEU A 4 -48.36 -19.44 19.34
C LEU A 4 -47.58 -20.53 20.11
N SER A 5 -46.26 -20.37 20.31
CA SER A 5 -45.58 -20.97 21.46
C SER A 5 -44.35 -20.16 21.84
N VAL A 6 -44.52 -19.49 22.97
CA VAL A 6 -43.51 -18.92 23.85
C VAL A 6 -42.95 -20.06 24.70
N LEU A 7 -41.64 -20.19 24.84
CA LEU A 7 -41.08 -20.75 26.07
C LEU A 7 -39.70 -20.15 26.39
N LEU A 8 -39.57 -19.91 27.69
CA LEU A 8 -38.60 -19.16 28.47
C LEU A 8 -37.54 -20.12 29.05
N MET A 9 -36.49 -19.53 29.64
CA MET A 9 -35.52 -20.12 30.60
C MET A 9 -34.37 -20.94 29.99
N LEU A 10 -33.12 -20.92 30.47
CA LEU A 10 -32.60 -20.68 31.83
C LEU A 10 -31.19 -20.05 31.78
N LEU A 11 -30.88 -19.25 32.81
CA LEU A 11 -29.55 -18.82 33.23
C LEU A 11 -28.71 -19.99 33.74
N ALA A 12 -27.39 -19.96 33.50
CA ALA A 12 -26.41 -20.54 34.43
C ALA A 12 -25.06 -19.81 34.31
N TRP A 13 -24.71 -19.10 35.39
CA TRP A 13 -23.38 -18.58 35.67
C TRP A 13 -22.35 -19.70 35.84
N THR A 14 -21.14 -19.52 35.32
CA THR A 14 -19.93 -19.98 36.01
C THR A 14 -18.82 -18.92 35.87
N ALA A 15 -18.43 -18.36 37.02
CA ALA A 15 -17.24 -17.54 37.17
C ALA A 15 -16.03 -18.47 37.34
N ALA A 16 -14.98 -18.26 36.57
CA ALA A 16 -13.68 -18.87 36.81
C ALA A 16 -12.65 -17.74 36.99
N SER A 17 -12.15 -17.61 38.21
CA SER A 17 -11.13 -16.64 38.60
C SER A 17 -9.78 -16.90 37.91
N PRO A 18 -8.98 -15.85 37.65
CA PRO A 18 -7.64 -16.00 37.10
C PRO A 18 -6.64 -16.42 38.19
N VAL A 19 -5.82 -17.44 37.90
CA VAL A 19 -4.65 -17.80 38.70
C VAL A 19 -3.49 -16.89 38.30
N ALA A 20 -3.13 -15.97 39.19
CA ALA A 20 -1.92 -15.17 39.08
C ALA A 20 -0.71 -16.04 39.47
N VAL A 21 0.20 -16.28 38.51
CA VAL A 21 1.53 -16.84 38.79
C VAL A 21 2.51 -15.68 38.75
N ALA A 22 3.04 -15.31 39.91
CA ALA A 22 4.14 -14.37 40.04
C ALA A 22 5.48 -15.12 39.88
N HIS A 23 6.28 -14.71 38.91
CA HIS A 23 7.72 -15.00 38.88
C HIS A 23 8.48 -13.69 39.12
N PRO A 24 9.34 -13.60 40.15
CA PRO A 24 10.39 -12.60 40.19
C PRO A 24 11.61 -13.15 39.44
N LEU A 25 12.34 -12.28 38.74
CA LEU A 25 13.81 -12.17 38.74
C LEU A 25 14.26 -11.08 37.76
N ASP A 26 15.02 -10.14 38.33
CA ASP A 26 16.21 -9.48 37.80
C ASP A 26 16.16 -8.65 36.51
N GLY A 27 16.26 -7.33 36.74
CA GLY A 27 17.47 -6.60 36.35
C GLY A 27 17.62 -6.19 34.89
N LEU A 28 17.34 -4.91 34.61
CA LEU A 28 18.24 -3.95 33.93
C LEU A 28 17.53 -2.58 33.79
N PRO A 29 18.15 -1.45 34.18
CA PRO A 29 17.56 -0.13 34.00
C PRO A 29 17.75 0.32 32.55
N SER A 30 16.74 0.17 31.71
CA SER A 30 16.68 0.87 30.43
C SER A 30 16.10 2.28 30.66
N LEU A 31 16.89 3.15 31.30
CA LEU A 31 16.74 4.60 31.17
C LEU A 31 17.15 5.01 29.74
N ILE A 32 16.36 4.60 28.75
CA ILE A 32 16.29 5.36 27.50
C ILE A 32 15.33 6.49 27.83
N LEU A 33 15.92 7.61 28.24
CA LEU A 33 15.31 8.92 28.15
C LEU A 33 14.85 9.06 26.69
N LYS A 34 13.60 8.67 26.42
CA LYS A 34 12.92 9.02 25.18
C LYS A 34 12.60 10.50 25.32
N ALA A 35 13.64 11.33 25.13
CA ALA A 35 13.46 12.76 24.97
C ALA A 35 12.34 12.90 23.92
N PRO A 36 11.22 13.58 24.25
CA PRO A 36 10.21 13.84 23.25
C PRO A 36 10.92 14.53 22.08
N PRO A 37 10.69 14.12 20.82
CA PRO A 37 11.17 14.91 19.71
C PRO A 37 10.68 16.34 19.96
N LEU A 38 11.60 17.30 20.01
CA LEU A 38 11.27 18.71 20.11
C LEU A 38 10.17 19.01 19.09
N ALA A 39 9.10 19.63 19.57
CA ALA A 39 7.95 19.98 18.76
C ALA A 39 8.39 20.98 17.69
N GLY A 40 8.53 20.47 16.46
CA GLY A 40 8.99 21.20 15.30
C GLY A 40 8.78 20.38 14.05
N ASP A 41 8.58 21.07 12.93
CA ASP A 41 8.29 20.54 11.60
C ASP A 41 9.26 19.45 11.14
N ASP A 42 10.51 19.47 11.61
CA ASP A 42 11.53 18.48 11.30
C ASP A 42 11.17 17.08 11.82
N SER A 43 10.57 17.00 13.01
CA SER A 43 10.12 15.72 13.58
C SER A 43 8.92 15.16 12.80
N ILE A 44 8.00 16.02 12.35
CA ILE A 44 6.83 15.62 11.57
C ILE A 44 7.27 15.20 10.16
N SER A 45 8.19 15.96 9.54
CA SER A 45 8.76 15.63 8.23
C SER A 45 9.50 14.29 8.23
N ALA A 46 10.27 14.01 9.28
CA ALA A 46 10.93 12.71 9.46
C ALA A 46 9.91 11.57 9.60
N ARG A 47 8.84 11.78 10.37
CA ARG A 47 7.75 10.78 10.50
C ARG A 47 7.02 10.57 9.18
N LEU A 48 6.71 11.64 8.43
CA LEU A 48 6.08 11.54 7.11
C LEU A 48 6.93 10.69 6.15
N LYS A 49 8.24 10.92 6.11
CA LYS A 49 9.17 10.09 5.33
C LYS A 49 9.18 8.63 5.79
N ALA A 50 9.11 8.38 7.09
CA ALA A 50 9.00 7.02 7.61
C ALA A 50 7.69 6.34 7.19
N CYS A 51 6.56 7.05 7.25
CA CYS A 51 5.26 6.55 6.77
C CYS A 51 5.31 6.14 5.29
N LEU A 52 5.94 6.96 4.44
CA LEU A 52 6.11 6.66 3.00
C LEU A 52 6.92 5.39 2.78
N ARG A 53 8.05 5.24 3.48
CA ARG A 53 8.94 4.08 3.34
C ARG A 53 8.28 2.76 3.71
N VAL A 54 7.41 2.77 4.72
CA VAL A 54 6.64 1.59 5.14
C VAL A 54 5.34 1.40 4.36
N GLY A 55 4.95 2.39 3.54
CA GLY A 55 3.72 2.36 2.74
C GLY A 55 2.43 2.55 3.54
N ASP A 56 2.48 3.17 4.72
CA ASP A 56 1.31 3.41 5.55
C ASP A 56 0.61 4.70 5.12
N MET A 57 -0.42 4.55 4.27
CA MET A 57 -1.19 5.67 3.74
C MET A 57 -1.91 6.47 4.85
N SER A 58 -2.39 5.81 5.90
CA SER A 58 -3.07 6.49 7.00
C SER A 58 -2.09 7.40 7.76
N CYS A 59 -0.90 6.87 8.07
CA CYS A 59 0.21 7.62 8.64
C CYS A 59 0.64 8.80 7.74
N VAL A 60 0.75 8.57 6.42
CA VAL A 60 1.09 9.64 5.45
C VAL A 60 0.08 10.78 5.51
N VAL A 61 -1.21 10.47 5.49
CA VAL A 61 -2.27 11.48 5.55
C VAL A 61 -2.18 12.27 6.85
N GLU A 62 -2.10 11.59 7.99
CA GLU A 62 -2.03 12.24 9.31
C GLU A 62 -0.81 13.17 9.42
N GLN A 63 0.39 12.66 9.12
CA GLN A 63 1.61 13.45 9.24
C GLN A 63 1.65 14.61 8.23
N TYR A 64 1.09 14.44 7.03
CA TYR A 64 1.01 15.52 6.06
C TYR A 64 0.08 16.65 6.54
N LEU A 65 -1.09 16.31 7.08
CA LEU A 65 -2.03 17.31 7.59
C LEU A 65 -1.46 18.07 8.79
N LEU A 66 -0.79 17.37 9.70
CA LEU A 66 -0.08 17.99 10.81
C LEU A 66 1.05 18.92 10.32
N LEU A 67 1.87 18.46 9.37
CA LEU A 67 3.00 19.23 8.84
C LEU A 67 2.56 20.52 8.13
N LYS A 68 1.38 20.50 7.51
CA LYS A 68 0.85 21.64 6.74
C LYS A 68 -0.20 22.45 7.49
N ASP A 69 -0.46 22.11 8.75
CA ASP A 69 -1.52 22.71 9.57
C ASP A 69 -2.88 22.75 8.86
N LEU A 70 -3.29 21.60 8.31
CA LEU A 70 -4.52 21.47 7.52
C LEU A 70 -5.60 20.74 8.32
N GLY A 71 -6.76 21.37 8.50
CA GLY A 71 -7.92 20.75 9.14
C GLY A 71 -8.67 19.71 8.28
N ARG A 72 -8.29 19.53 7.00
CA ARG A 72 -8.91 18.55 6.09
C ARG A 72 -7.97 18.12 4.98
N MET A 73 -8.23 16.93 4.43
CA MET A 73 -7.46 16.38 3.32
C MET A 73 -7.63 17.20 2.04
N PRO A 74 -6.54 17.72 1.44
CA PRO A 74 -6.63 18.39 0.15
C PRO A 74 -6.99 17.38 -0.95
N ALA A 75 -7.70 17.84 -2.00
CA ALA A 75 -8.23 16.98 -3.05
C ALA A 75 -7.17 16.07 -3.71
N TRP A 76 -5.96 16.58 -3.94
CA TRP A 76 -4.88 15.79 -4.55
C TRP A 76 -4.47 14.60 -3.66
N LEU A 77 -4.53 14.73 -2.34
CA LEU A 77 -4.14 13.67 -1.40
C LEU A 77 -5.24 12.61 -1.32
N VAL A 78 -6.51 13.02 -1.47
CA VAL A 78 -7.64 12.09 -1.69
C VAL A 78 -7.42 11.28 -2.97
N SER A 79 -7.08 11.94 -4.08
CA SER A 79 -6.81 11.27 -5.35
C SER A 79 -5.62 10.32 -5.28
N PHE A 80 -4.55 10.73 -4.59
CA PHE A 80 -3.38 9.89 -4.33
C PHE A 80 -3.74 8.64 -3.53
N GLN A 81 -4.48 8.78 -2.43
CA GLN A 81 -4.97 7.65 -1.64
C GLN A 81 -5.84 6.70 -2.49
N ASN A 82 -6.77 7.26 -3.26
CA ASN A 82 -7.68 6.48 -4.10
C ASN A 82 -6.98 5.76 -5.26
N ALA A 83 -5.80 6.22 -5.68
CA ALA A 83 -5.01 5.53 -6.70
C ALA A 83 -4.63 4.09 -6.29
N PHE A 84 -4.59 3.80 -4.98
CA PHE A 84 -4.29 2.47 -4.45
C PHE A 84 -5.52 1.64 -4.08
N ALA A 85 -6.73 2.19 -4.26
CA ALA A 85 -7.96 1.45 -3.98
C ALA A 85 -8.12 0.27 -4.96
N VAL A 86 -8.84 -0.78 -4.53
CA VAL A 86 -9.16 -1.94 -5.39
C VAL A 86 -9.85 -1.51 -6.68
N ALA A 87 -10.66 -0.44 -6.65
CA ALA A 87 -11.33 0.10 -7.84
C ALA A 87 -10.36 0.62 -8.91
N SER A 88 -9.12 0.96 -8.54
CA SER A 88 -8.05 1.43 -9.43
C SER A 88 -7.28 0.28 -10.08
N ARG A 89 -7.52 -0.97 -9.66
CA ARG A 89 -6.92 -2.19 -10.22
C ARG A 89 -7.70 -2.69 -11.44
N ARG A 90 -7.73 -1.86 -12.48
CA ARG A 90 -8.50 -2.13 -13.72
C ARG A 90 -7.60 -2.05 -14.95
N ALA A 91 -7.79 -3.01 -15.87
CA ALA A 91 -7.11 -2.99 -17.15
C ALA A 91 -7.42 -1.70 -17.92
N GLY A 92 -6.38 -1.02 -18.41
CA GLY A 92 -6.52 0.23 -19.16
C GLY A 92 -6.43 1.53 -18.34
N GLU A 93 -6.56 1.46 -17.01
CA GLU A 93 -6.49 2.66 -16.14
C GLU A 93 -5.07 3.03 -15.71
N CYS A 94 -4.07 2.20 -16.05
CA CYS A 94 -2.69 2.34 -15.55
C CYS A 94 -2.08 3.73 -15.77
N ALA A 95 -2.31 4.36 -16.93
CA ALA A 95 -1.78 5.69 -17.21
C ALA A 95 -2.39 6.75 -16.28
N ASN A 96 -3.69 6.70 -16.03
CA ASN A 96 -4.38 7.65 -15.15
C ASN A 96 -3.96 7.44 -13.68
N VAL A 97 -3.93 6.18 -13.22
CA VAL A 97 -3.46 5.82 -11.89
C VAL A 97 -2.01 6.27 -11.67
N ALA A 98 -1.13 6.01 -12.63
CA ALA A 98 0.28 6.43 -12.55
C ALA A 98 0.41 7.96 -12.42
N LYS A 99 -0.41 8.75 -13.14
CA LYS A 99 -0.42 10.22 -12.98
C LYS A 99 -0.77 10.65 -11.56
N LEU A 100 -1.78 10.03 -10.96
CA LEU A 100 -2.20 10.35 -9.58
C LEU A 100 -1.12 9.98 -8.57
N ILE A 101 -0.49 8.81 -8.74
CA ILE A 101 0.62 8.35 -7.89
C ILE A 101 1.81 9.29 -8.01
N HIS A 102 2.23 9.60 -9.25
CA HIS A 102 3.36 10.47 -9.53
C HIS A 102 3.15 11.87 -8.94
N GLU A 103 1.98 12.48 -9.15
CA GLU A 103 1.69 13.81 -8.61
C GLU A 103 1.65 13.80 -7.07
N GLY A 104 1.07 12.76 -6.46
CA GLY A 104 1.03 12.63 -5.01
C GLY A 104 2.42 12.49 -4.40
N LEU A 105 3.25 11.59 -4.93
CA LEU A 105 4.63 11.41 -4.50
C LEU A 105 5.46 12.69 -4.67
N ARG A 106 5.31 13.39 -5.80
CA ARG A 106 5.99 14.68 -6.05
C ARG A 106 5.60 15.74 -5.01
N ARG A 107 4.31 15.84 -4.66
CA ARG A 107 3.82 16.78 -3.62
C ARG A 107 4.29 16.41 -2.21
N LEU A 108 4.58 15.13 -1.98
CA LEU A 108 5.16 14.63 -0.74
C LEU A 108 6.69 14.82 -0.68
N GLY A 109 7.29 15.40 -1.72
CA GLY A 109 8.72 15.73 -1.77
C GLY A 109 9.60 14.63 -2.36
N GLU A 110 8.99 13.56 -2.89
CA GLU A 110 9.70 12.49 -3.58
C GLU A 110 10.06 12.90 -5.02
N LYS A 111 10.94 12.10 -5.65
CA LYS A 111 11.36 12.28 -7.05
C LYS A 111 10.91 11.10 -7.93
N PRO A 112 9.59 10.94 -8.14
CA PRO A 112 9.08 9.85 -8.95
C PRO A 112 9.45 10.02 -10.43
N THR A 113 9.57 8.91 -11.14
CA THR A 113 9.63 8.85 -12.61
C THR A 113 8.59 7.87 -13.13
N TYR A 114 8.18 8.00 -14.40
CA TYR A 114 7.32 6.99 -15.02
C TYR A 114 8.16 5.86 -15.60
N VAL A 115 7.69 4.63 -15.42
CA VAL A 115 8.26 3.45 -16.09
C VAL A 115 7.19 2.82 -16.95
N ARG A 116 7.52 2.65 -18.24
CA ARG A 116 6.65 1.99 -19.21
C ARG A 116 7.13 0.57 -19.40
N PHE A 117 6.23 -0.39 -19.24
CA PHE A 117 6.41 -1.79 -19.58
C PHE A 117 5.68 -2.09 -20.89
N THR A 118 6.40 -2.72 -21.83
CA THR A 118 5.89 -3.07 -23.15
C THR A 118 6.04 -4.56 -23.39
N VAL A 119 4.95 -5.22 -23.78
CA VAL A 119 4.94 -6.61 -24.21
C VAL A 119 5.32 -6.69 -25.68
N GLU A 120 6.47 -7.29 -25.95
CA GLU A 120 6.95 -7.61 -27.28
C GLU A 120 6.56 -9.04 -27.65
N GLY A 121 6.12 -9.25 -28.89
CA GLY A 121 5.56 -10.53 -29.34
C GLY A 121 4.14 -10.40 -29.90
N ARG A 122 3.60 -11.52 -30.38
CA ARG A 122 2.28 -11.59 -31.04
C ARG A 122 1.12 -11.34 -30.08
N TYR A 123 1.22 -11.83 -28.85
CA TYR A 123 0.19 -11.70 -27.83
C TYR A 123 0.55 -10.54 -26.88
N LYS A 124 -0.37 -9.58 -26.75
CA LYS A 124 -0.16 -8.32 -26.00
C LYS A 124 -0.80 -8.32 -24.61
N LEU A 125 -1.14 -9.49 -24.07
CA LEU A 125 -1.68 -9.57 -22.72
C LEU A 125 -0.55 -9.42 -21.71
N LEU A 126 -0.74 -8.53 -20.74
CA LEU A 126 0.11 -8.37 -19.57
C LEU A 126 -0.72 -8.56 -18.31
N GLY A 127 -0.34 -9.52 -17.49
CA GLY A 127 -0.92 -9.77 -16.18
C GLY A 127 0.05 -9.46 -15.04
N PHE A 128 -0.46 -9.53 -13.81
CA PHE A 128 0.29 -9.38 -12.58
C PHE A 128 -0.17 -10.41 -11.55
N ASP A 129 0.77 -11.18 -11.02
CA ASP A 129 0.52 -12.18 -9.99
C ASP A 129 0.61 -11.54 -8.60
N GLU A 130 -0.49 -11.60 -7.86
CA GLU A 130 -0.56 -11.25 -6.45
C GLU A 130 -0.12 -12.45 -5.62
N LEU A 131 0.87 -12.22 -4.76
CA LEU A 131 1.49 -13.25 -3.94
C LEU A 131 1.18 -13.02 -2.46
N SER A 132 0.95 -14.11 -1.72
CA SER A 132 0.91 -14.15 -0.26
C SER A 132 1.78 -15.30 0.22
N ASN A 133 2.72 -15.02 1.14
CA ASN A 133 3.71 -16.00 1.62
C ASN A 133 4.45 -16.73 0.49
N GLY A 134 4.81 -16.00 -0.58
CA GLY A 134 5.48 -16.54 -1.76
C GLY A 134 4.58 -17.37 -2.70
N GLN A 135 3.32 -17.61 -2.35
CA GLN A 135 2.37 -18.34 -3.19
C GLN A 135 1.46 -17.39 -3.95
N ARG A 136 1.19 -17.71 -5.21
CA ARG A 136 0.23 -16.97 -6.02
C ARG A 136 -1.18 -17.19 -5.51
N ILE A 137 -1.82 -16.10 -5.09
CA ILE A 137 -3.21 -16.11 -4.63
C ILE A 137 -4.18 -15.64 -5.70
N ARG A 138 -3.73 -14.78 -6.63
CA ARG A 138 -4.56 -14.25 -7.70
C ARG A 138 -3.68 -13.76 -8.86
N SER A 139 -4.21 -13.83 -10.08
CA SER A 139 -3.64 -13.16 -11.25
C SER A 139 -4.60 -12.08 -11.73
N HIS A 140 -4.07 -10.91 -12.04
CA HIS A 140 -4.81 -9.76 -12.51
C HIS A 140 -4.42 -9.41 -13.94
N GLN A 141 -5.37 -8.95 -14.76
CA GLN A 141 -5.04 -8.38 -16.06
C GLN A 141 -4.63 -6.91 -15.88
N LEU A 142 -3.39 -6.56 -16.20
CA LEU A 142 -2.89 -5.18 -16.17
C LEU A 142 -3.22 -4.42 -17.46
N ALA A 143 -2.93 -5.04 -18.60
CA ALA A 143 -3.07 -4.40 -19.90
C ALA A 143 -3.47 -5.39 -20.99
N VAL A 144 -4.41 -4.96 -21.84
CA VAL A 144 -4.85 -5.73 -23.02
C VAL A 144 -4.13 -5.32 -24.31
N THR A 145 -3.46 -4.16 -24.29
CA THR A 145 -2.70 -3.59 -25.42
C THR A 145 -1.20 -3.83 -25.31
N GLY A 146 -0.76 -4.51 -24.25
CA GLY A 146 0.65 -4.80 -23.99
C GLY A 146 1.43 -3.60 -23.48
N ARG A 147 0.76 -2.52 -23.08
CA ARG A 147 1.38 -1.34 -22.49
C ARG A 147 0.88 -1.14 -21.07
N HIS A 148 1.80 -1.03 -20.12
CA HIS A 148 1.51 -0.70 -18.74
C HIS A 148 2.46 0.38 -18.25
N ILE A 149 1.96 1.31 -17.45
CA ILE A 149 2.75 2.40 -16.87
C ILE A 149 2.61 2.32 -15.36
N ALA A 150 3.74 2.38 -14.68
CA ALA A 150 3.85 2.50 -13.24
C ALA A 150 4.77 3.67 -12.89
N VAL A 151 4.95 3.91 -11.60
CA VAL A 151 5.84 4.97 -11.10
C VAL A 151 7.03 4.34 -10.39
N GLU A 152 8.24 4.78 -10.68
CA GLU A 152 9.43 4.41 -9.92
C GLU A 152 9.80 5.52 -8.94
N VAL A 153 10.09 5.15 -7.69
CA VAL A 153 10.61 6.05 -6.66
C VAL A 153 11.57 5.27 -5.76
N GLU A 154 12.77 5.81 -5.54
CA GLU A 154 13.83 5.17 -4.74
C GLU A 154 14.08 3.69 -5.09
N GLY A 155 14.07 3.34 -6.40
CA GLY A 155 14.29 1.98 -6.88
C GLY A 155 13.11 1.01 -6.68
N ARG A 156 11.93 1.53 -6.30
CA ARG A 156 10.70 0.76 -6.13
C ARG A 156 9.66 1.17 -7.16
N ILE A 157 9.02 0.18 -7.76
CA ILE A 157 7.87 0.33 -8.65
C ILE A 157 6.60 0.40 -7.80
N VAL A 158 5.85 1.48 -7.99
CA VAL A 158 4.63 1.85 -7.27
C VAL A 158 3.48 1.92 -8.28
N ASP A 159 2.47 1.09 -8.07
CA ASP A 159 1.20 1.11 -8.79
C ASP A 159 0.02 0.71 -7.86
N ALA A 160 -1.18 0.54 -8.41
CA ALA A 160 -2.38 0.15 -7.65
C ALA A 160 -2.30 -1.27 -7.04
N TYR A 161 -1.43 -2.14 -7.55
CA TYR A 161 -1.26 -3.53 -7.13
C TYR A 161 -0.16 -3.69 -6.08
N THR A 162 0.91 -2.90 -6.18
CA THR A 162 2.01 -2.90 -5.19
C THR A 162 1.70 -2.07 -3.95
N GLY A 163 0.75 -1.13 -4.06
CA GLY A 163 0.50 -0.15 -3.01
C GLY A 163 1.64 0.85 -2.88
N LEU A 164 1.52 1.74 -1.88
CA LEU A 164 2.47 2.82 -1.64
C LEU A 164 3.90 2.34 -1.33
N MET A 165 4.03 1.18 -0.66
CA MET A 165 5.35 0.61 -0.35
C MET A 165 6.15 0.28 -1.62
N GLY A 166 5.46 -0.03 -2.72
CA GLY A 166 6.05 -0.46 -3.97
C GLY A 166 6.72 -1.83 -3.89
N LEU A 167 7.38 -2.23 -4.98
CA LEU A 167 8.25 -3.41 -5.06
C LEU A 167 9.57 -3.04 -5.72
N PRO A 168 10.71 -3.65 -5.32
CA PRO A 168 11.92 -3.59 -6.13
C PRO A 168 11.63 -4.02 -7.58
N LEU A 169 12.27 -3.38 -8.56
CA LEU A 169 12.03 -3.67 -9.98
C LEU A 169 12.16 -5.15 -10.33
N HIS A 170 13.14 -5.85 -9.75
CA HIS A 170 13.31 -7.30 -9.96
C HIS A 170 12.07 -8.09 -9.52
N ASP A 171 11.58 -7.83 -8.31
CA ASP A 171 10.40 -8.51 -7.75
C ASP A 171 9.13 -8.14 -8.52
N TYR A 172 9.03 -6.90 -8.98
CA TYR A 172 7.95 -6.45 -9.84
C TYR A 172 7.93 -7.21 -11.16
N MET A 173 9.08 -7.32 -11.84
CA MET A 173 9.22 -8.05 -13.10
C MET A 173 8.89 -9.54 -12.94
N ASN A 174 9.25 -10.15 -11.80
CA ASN A 174 8.92 -11.55 -11.50
C ASN A 174 7.41 -11.79 -11.30
N ARG A 175 6.64 -10.74 -11.00
CA ARG A 175 5.18 -10.82 -10.88
C ARG A 175 4.46 -10.55 -12.19
N LEU A 176 5.14 -10.01 -13.20
CA LEU A 176 4.52 -9.77 -14.50
C LEU A 176 4.36 -11.08 -15.27
N VAL A 177 3.18 -11.27 -15.85
CA VAL A 177 2.82 -12.48 -16.60
C VAL A 177 2.52 -12.11 -18.05
N VAL A 178 3.19 -12.77 -18.98
CA VAL A 178 2.93 -12.65 -20.42
C VAL A 178 2.77 -14.03 -21.05
N HIS A 179 2.31 -14.06 -22.29
CA HIS A 179 2.31 -15.28 -23.08
C HIS A 179 3.75 -15.85 -23.20
N PRO A 180 3.98 -17.18 -23.20
CA PRO A 180 5.32 -17.78 -23.23
C PRO A 180 6.21 -17.38 -24.41
N THR A 181 5.61 -16.92 -25.52
CA THR A 181 6.34 -16.43 -26.72
C THR A 181 6.50 -14.92 -26.76
N SER A 182 6.03 -14.22 -25.74
CA SER A 182 6.18 -12.78 -25.57
C SER A 182 7.24 -12.49 -24.52
N ARG A 183 7.83 -11.29 -24.58
CA ARG A 183 8.78 -10.78 -23.58
C ARG A 183 8.38 -9.38 -23.14
N ILE A 184 8.89 -8.95 -21.99
CA ILE A 184 8.63 -7.61 -21.46
C ILE A 184 9.90 -6.78 -21.61
N ALA A 185 9.77 -5.63 -22.25
CA ALA A 185 10.76 -4.56 -22.20
C ALA A 185 10.26 -3.45 -21.27
N TYR A 186 11.17 -2.69 -20.65
CA TYR A 186 10.81 -1.52 -19.87
C TYR A 186 11.75 -0.35 -20.12
N GLU A 187 11.23 0.86 -19.98
CA GLU A 187 11.96 2.12 -20.15
C GLU A 187 11.43 3.19 -19.18
N VAL A 188 12.32 4.07 -18.72
CA VAL A 188 11.90 5.30 -18.01
C VAL A 188 11.44 6.32 -19.04
N VAL A 189 10.27 6.93 -18.81
CA VAL A 189 9.63 7.85 -19.75
C VAL A 189 9.28 9.17 -19.08
N GLY A 190 9.26 10.27 -19.84
CA GLY A 190 8.92 11.60 -19.33
C GLY A 190 7.43 11.81 -19.09
N GLU A 191 6.60 11.01 -19.75
CA GLU A 191 5.14 11.05 -19.65
C GLU A 191 4.55 9.63 -19.78
N PRO A 192 3.33 9.40 -19.24
CA PRO A 192 2.65 8.10 -19.31
C PRO A 192 2.44 7.61 -20.76
#